data_AF-A0A7J3J6F1-F1
#
_entry.id   AF-A0A7J3J6F1-F1
#
_cell.length_a   1.000
_cell.length_b   1.000
_cell.length_c   1.000
_cell.angle_alpha   90.00
_cell.angle_beta   90.00
_cell.angle_gamma   90.00
#
_symmetry.space_group_name_H-M   'P 1'
#
loop_
_entity.id
_entity.type
_entity.pdbx_description
1 polymer ?
#
loop_
_entity_poly.entity_id
_entity_poly.type
_entity_poly.pdbx_seq_one_letter_code
_entity_poly.pdbx_strand_id
1 'polypeptide(L)'
;MSEKDKRARKVQGKESKKPLLDKKLLTISIMLAVVIIFGAVIWRFLSQSSESEVKFSLKAAIIDQLSEDANLRNPAFVKEITAILNESGFSVSYHNYTETNVTFFRGLAKANYGIIILRVHAALREGDSTVDFFTSEPYRSDMYVKEQNERLLVNGTIFYPTRRHYFAFSSKFVERLEGTFPQSIVIAMGCQTLNQTAGQPMAKAFCDVKKAKVYIGWSSWVSVQHSDEEIIKLMKRLLRENKTIRDAVGNASQDPYWGAYLKFYPESARDLKILDLIGEARISTYLVKFAMFEGFSINQIESVNRFNSLATVTYSWFRRFSPVKFALFNLPISSAKNASSKTSFIHLSKSPRYR
;
A
#
# COMPACT_ATOMS: atom_id res chain seq x y z
N MET A 1 20.33 49.56 95.89
CA MET A 1 21.56 48.98 95.33
C MET A 1 21.24 48.66 93.86
N SER A 2 21.40 49.61 92.93
CA SER A 2 22.64 49.93 92.17
C SER A 2 23.27 48.66 91.59
N GLU A 3 23.53 48.47 90.30
CA GLU A 3 23.73 49.40 89.18
C GLU A 3 23.73 48.52 87.90
N LYS A 4 22.97 48.89 86.87
CA LYS A 4 23.03 48.25 85.55
C LYS A 4 23.09 49.33 84.47
N ASP A 5 23.79 48.96 83.41
CA ASP A 5 23.78 49.51 82.05
C ASP A 5 24.77 50.64 81.71
N LYS A 6 25.55 50.40 80.64
CA LYS A 6 25.38 51.08 79.32
C LYS A 6 26.50 50.67 78.34
N ARG A 7 26.11 49.99 77.26
CA ARG A 7 25.95 50.52 75.87
C ARG A 7 27.22 50.46 75.00
N ALA A 8 27.25 49.44 74.14
CA ALA A 8 27.91 49.52 72.84
C ALA A 8 26.95 50.11 71.78
N ARG A 9 27.41 51.12 71.05
CA ARG A 9 26.82 51.64 69.80
C ARG A 9 27.14 50.65 68.67
N LYS A 10 26.13 50.08 68.00
CA LYS A 10 25.48 50.56 66.76
C LYS A 10 26.36 50.39 65.50
N VAL A 11 26.13 49.30 64.77
CA VAL A 11 26.30 49.23 63.32
C VAL A 11 24.93 48.93 62.74
N GLN A 12 24.45 49.79 61.85
CA GLN A 12 23.11 49.76 61.29
C GLN A 12 23.21 49.54 59.78
N GLY A 13 22.39 48.59 59.30
CA GLY A 13 21.84 48.58 57.94
C GLY A 13 22.55 47.65 56.97
N LYS A 14 21.85 46.62 56.48
CA LYS A 14 20.87 46.73 55.38
C LYS A 14 20.28 45.33 55.12
N GLU A 15 19.12 45.02 55.70
CA GLU A 15 18.41 43.78 55.33
C GLU A 15 17.67 43.97 54.00
N SER A 16 17.92 43.04 53.09
CA SER A 16 17.29 42.95 51.78
C SER A 16 15.86 42.44 51.92
N LYS A 17 14.88 43.27 51.52
CA LYS A 17 13.49 42.84 51.38
C LYS A 17 13.42 41.85 50.21
N LYS A 18 13.32 40.56 50.51
CA LYS A 18 12.93 39.55 49.50
C LYS A 18 11.47 39.81 49.10
N PRO A 19 11.13 39.87 47.80
CA PRO A 19 9.76 40.04 47.39
C PRO A 19 9.01 38.74 47.72
N LEU A 20 7.98 38.85 48.57
CA LEU A 20 7.01 37.81 48.81
C LEU A 20 6.21 37.61 47.52
N LEU A 21 6.74 36.77 46.63
CA LEU A 21 5.99 36.24 45.50
C LEU A 21 4.78 35.52 46.08
N ASP A 22 3.59 36.08 45.87
CA ASP A 22 2.36 35.61 46.48
C ASP A 22 2.19 34.12 46.14
N LYS A 23 2.19 33.26 47.16
CA LYS A 23 2.16 31.81 47.00
C LYS A 23 0.97 31.37 46.13
N LYS A 24 -0.09 32.19 46.10
CA LYS A 24 -1.27 32.02 45.23
C LYS A 24 -0.98 32.25 43.74
N LEU A 25 -0.15 33.24 43.41
CA LEU A 25 0.26 33.50 42.02
C LEU A 25 1.18 32.39 41.51
N LEU A 26 2.05 31.86 42.38
CA LEU A 26 2.92 30.73 42.05
C LEU A 26 2.10 29.46 41.78
N THR A 27 1.10 29.13 42.60
CA THR A 27 0.24 27.96 42.38
C THR A 27 -0.62 28.08 41.11
N ILE A 28 -1.16 29.27 40.82
CA ILE A 28 -1.91 29.52 39.57
C ILE A 28 -0.99 29.33 38.36
N SER A 29 0.23 29.84 38.39
CA SER A 29 1.20 29.68 37.30
C SER A 29 1.56 28.21 37.04
N ILE A 30 1.70 27.41 38.11
CA ILE A 30 2.02 25.98 37.98
C ILE A 30 0.82 25.22 37.38
N MET A 31 -0.40 25.49 37.85
CA MET A 31 -1.62 24.88 37.31
C MET A 31 -1.80 25.19 35.82
N LEU A 32 -1.58 26.44 35.42
CA LEU A 32 -1.68 26.84 34.01
C LEU A 32 -0.62 26.14 33.15
N ALA A 33 0.61 26.03 33.63
CA ALA A 33 1.68 25.30 32.93
C ALA A 33 1.34 23.81 32.77
N VAL A 34 0.79 23.17 33.80
CA VAL A 34 0.34 21.77 33.73
C VAL A 34 -0.77 21.62 32.69
N VAL A 35 -1.78 22.49 32.66
CA VAL A 35 -2.87 22.43 31.68
C VAL A 35 -2.34 22.61 30.25
N ILE A 36 -1.38 23.52 30.03
CA ILE A 36 -0.77 23.73 28.70
C ILE A 36 0.04 22.50 28.28
N ILE A 37 0.85 21.93 29.17
CA ILE A 37 1.64 20.73 28.87
C ILE A 37 0.71 19.54 28.60
N PHE A 38 -0.31 19.35 29.43
CA PHE A 38 -1.29 18.27 29.26
C PHE A 38 -2.09 18.46 27.97
N GLY A 39 -2.49 19.70 27.67
CA GLY A 39 -3.13 20.07 26.42
C GLY A 39 -2.23 19.83 25.21
N ALA A 40 -0.93 20.12 25.30
CA ALA A 40 0.04 19.85 24.24
C ALA A 40 0.32 18.36 24.05
N VAL A 41 0.33 17.58 25.14
CA VAL A 41 0.46 16.11 25.09
C VAL A 41 -0.80 15.49 24.50
N ILE A 42 -1.99 15.89 24.95
CA ILE A 42 -3.27 15.47 24.40
C ILE A 42 -3.38 15.87 22.94
N TRP A 43 -3.02 17.10 22.57
CA TRP A 43 -3.00 17.57 21.19
C TRP A 43 -2.04 16.75 20.33
N ARG A 44 -0.82 16.46 20.82
CA ARG A 44 0.15 15.61 20.13
C ARG A 44 -0.37 14.19 19.97
N PHE A 45 -1.07 13.66 20.97
CA PHE A 45 -1.68 12.33 20.94
C PHE A 45 -2.89 12.28 19.99
N LEU A 46 -3.77 13.28 20.02
CA LEU A 46 -4.89 13.43 19.08
C LEU A 46 -4.41 13.66 17.65
N SER A 47 -3.38 14.48 17.46
CA SER A 47 -2.78 14.77 16.14
C SER A 47 -1.98 13.59 15.57
N GLN A 48 -1.41 12.72 16.42
CA GLN A 48 -0.86 11.43 15.97
C GLN A 48 -1.96 10.40 15.66
N SER A 49 -3.15 10.54 16.28
CA SER A 49 -4.28 9.63 16.07
C SER A 49 -5.20 10.01 14.89
N SER A 50 -4.93 11.11 14.19
CA SER A 50 -5.71 11.55 13.03
C SER A 50 -5.26 10.96 11.70
N GLU A 51 -4.19 10.14 11.69
CA GLU A 51 -3.95 9.25 10.57
C GLU A 51 -5.00 8.13 10.68
N SER A 52 -6.18 8.36 10.09
CA SER A 52 -7.19 7.32 9.92
C SER A 52 -6.45 6.09 9.42
N GLU A 53 -6.40 5.02 10.21
CA GLU A 53 -5.69 3.78 9.89
C GLU A 53 -5.96 3.46 8.42
N VAL A 54 -4.92 3.61 7.60
CA VAL A 54 -5.05 3.57 6.14
C VAL A 54 -5.21 2.10 5.78
N LYS A 55 -6.46 1.65 5.59
CA LYS A 55 -6.81 0.22 5.47
C LYS A 55 -6.62 -0.30 4.06
N PHE A 56 -6.10 -1.52 3.97
CA PHE A 56 -6.09 -2.32 2.75
C PHE A 56 -7.51 -2.46 2.17
N SER A 57 -7.63 -2.34 0.85
CA SER A 57 -8.89 -2.38 0.14
C SER A 57 -9.05 -3.68 -0.64
N LEU A 58 -10.23 -4.30 -0.57
CA LEU A 58 -10.60 -5.46 -1.40
C LEU A 58 -11.09 -5.05 -2.80
N LYS A 59 -10.55 -3.94 -3.34
CA LYS A 59 -10.68 -3.57 -4.74
C LYS A 59 -9.36 -3.84 -5.45
N ALA A 60 -9.42 -4.40 -6.65
CA ALA A 60 -8.24 -4.62 -7.47
C ALA A 60 -8.42 -4.02 -8.87
N ALA A 61 -7.33 -3.55 -9.47
CA ALA A 61 -7.31 -3.02 -10.83
C ALA A 61 -6.31 -3.78 -11.69
N ILE A 62 -6.75 -4.17 -12.89
CA ILE A 62 -5.89 -4.60 -13.98
C ILE A 62 -5.90 -3.47 -15.01
N ILE A 63 -4.77 -2.79 -15.18
CA ILE A 63 -4.59 -1.63 -16.05
C ILE A 63 -3.76 -2.09 -17.24
N ASP A 64 -4.40 -2.31 -18.38
CA ASP A 64 -3.84 -3.01 -19.53
C ASP A 64 -3.73 -2.10 -20.76
N GLN A 65 -2.66 -1.29 -20.76
CA GLN A 65 -2.31 -0.46 -21.92
C GLN A 65 -1.87 -1.33 -23.10
N LEU A 66 -1.29 -2.50 -22.86
CA LEU A 66 -0.86 -3.44 -23.91
C LEU A 66 -2.03 -4.05 -24.69
N SER A 67 -3.27 -3.94 -24.20
CA SER A 67 -4.47 -4.43 -24.90
C SER A 67 -4.76 -3.71 -26.23
N GLU A 68 -4.08 -2.59 -26.51
CA GLU A 68 -4.14 -1.88 -27.78
C GLU A 68 -3.59 -2.73 -28.95
N ASP A 69 -2.44 -3.37 -28.76
CA ASP A 69 -1.80 -4.19 -29.78
C ASP A 69 -2.41 -5.59 -29.80
N ALA A 70 -2.92 -6.01 -30.96
CA ALA A 70 -3.51 -7.33 -31.15
C ALA A 70 -2.52 -8.47 -30.84
N ASN A 71 -1.22 -8.26 -31.02
CA ASN A 71 -0.18 -9.24 -30.74
C ASN A 71 0.20 -9.31 -29.24
N LEU A 72 -0.08 -8.24 -28.49
CA LEU A 72 0.22 -8.17 -27.05
C LEU A 72 -1.03 -8.39 -26.19
N ARG A 73 -2.23 -8.34 -26.78
CA ARG A 73 -3.48 -8.62 -26.08
C ARG A 73 -3.50 -10.05 -25.56
N ASN A 74 -3.79 -10.22 -24.27
CA ASN A 74 -3.85 -11.52 -23.63
C ASN A 74 -5.12 -11.68 -22.78
N PRO A 75 -6.27 -12.03 -23.39
CA PRO A 75 -7.52 -12.19 -22.64
C PRO A 75 -7.47 -13.37 -21.66
N ALA A 76 -6.62 -14.38 -21.91
CA ALA A 76 -6.42 -15.50 -20.98
C ALA A 76 -5.76 -15.02 -19.67
N PHE A 77 -4.72 -14.17 -19.77
CA PHE A 77 -4.12 -13.53 -18.60
C PHE A 77 -5.14 -12.75 -17.78
N VAL A 78 -5.91 -11.86 -18.43
CA VAL A 78 -6.93 -11.04 -17.75
C VAL A 78 -7.96 -11.93 -17.04
N LYS A 79 -8.44 -12.97 -17.72
CA LYS A 79 -9.40 -13.93 -17.15
C LYS A 79 -8.83 -14.67 -15.93
N GLU A 80 -7.59 -15.15 -16.01
CA GLU A 80 -6.98 -15.93 -14.94
C GLU A 80 -6.66 -15.08 -13.71
N ILE A 81 -6.09 -13.89 -13.89
CA ILE A 81 -5.84 -12.93 -12.81
C ILE A 81 -7.15 -12.50 -12.15
N THR A 82 -8.19 -12.23 -12.95
CA THR A 82 -9.52 -11.88 -12.44
C THR A 82 -10.09 -13.01 -11.58
N ALA A 83 -9.97 -14.26 -12.02
CA ALA A 83 -10.42 -15.42 -11.24
C ALA A 83 -9.68 -15.53 -9.90
N ILE A 84 -8.34 -15.45 -9.89
CA ILE A 84 -7.53 -15.51 -8.67
C ILE A 84 -7.93 -14.42 -7.67
N LEU A 85 -8.13 -13.18 -8.15
CA LEU A 85 -8.52 -12.03 -7.33
C LEU A 85 -9.96 -12.19 -6.79
N ASN A 86 -10.92 -12.57 -7.63
CA ASN A 86 -12.31 -12.78 -7.22
C ASN A 86 -12.43 -13.89 -6.17
N GLU A 87 -11.75 -15.02 -6.36
CA GLU A 87 -11.71 -16.12 -5.38
C GLU A 87 -11.13 -15.68 -4.03
N SER A 88 -10.25 -14.67 -4.04
CA SER A 88 -9.66 -14.07 -2.84
C SER A 88 -10.54 -12.98 -2.21
N GLY A 89 -11.70 -12.70 -2.81
CA GLY A 89 -12.69 -11.74 -2.33
C GLY A 89 -12.48 -10.30 -2.79
N PHE A 90 -11.69 -10.07 -3.84
CA PHE A 90 -11.56 -8.74 -4.44
C PHE A 90 -12.70 -8.45 -5.42
N SER A 91 -13.13 -7.19 -5.48
CA SER A 91 -13.86 -6.64 -6.62
C SER A 91 -12.85 -6.15 -7.65
N VAL A 92 -12.86 -6.76 -8.84
CA VAL A 92 -11.87 -6.50 -9.90
C VAL A 92 -12.41 -5.52 -10.93
N SER A 93 -11.66 -4.45 -11.19
CA SER A 93 -11.86 -3.53 -12.32
C SER A 93 -10.81 -3.81 -13.39
N TYR A 94 -11.25 -3.96 -14.64
CA TYR A 94 -10.35 -4.09 -15.79
C TYR A 94 -10.44 -2.83 -16.64
N HIS A 95 -9.30 -2.17 -16.84
CA HIS A 95 -9.17 -0.95 -17.63
C HIS A 95 -8.30 -1.26 -18.84
N ASN A 96 -8.91 -1.30 -20.01
CA ASN A 96 -8.22 -1.51 -21.28
C ASN A 96 -7.63 -0.19 -21.82
N TYR A 97 -6.96 -0.28 -22.97
CA TYR A 97 -6.27 0.86 -23.57
C TYR A 97 -7.18 2.07 -23.90
N THR A 98 -8.49 1.88 -24.07
CA THR A 98 -9.41 3.00 -24.35
C THR A 98 -9.68 3.86 -23.12
N GLU A 99 -9.45 3.32 -21.92
CA GLU A 99 -9.69 4.00 -20.64
C GLU A 99 -8.39 4.55 -20.03
N THR A 100 -7.24 3.96 -20.32
CA THR A 100 -5.96 4.25 -19.64
C THR A 100 -5.23 5.49 -20.16
N ASN A 101 -5.92 6.64 -20.17
CA ASN A 101 -5.41 7.95 -20.56
C ASN A 101 -4.82 8.74 -19.38
N VAL A 102 -4.30 9.96 -19.61
CA VAL A 102 -3.68 10.79 -18.57
C VAL A 102 -4.67 11.10 -17.43
N THR A 103 -5.93 11.38 -17.77
CA THR A 103 -6.97 11.68 -16.79
C THR A 103 -7.28 10.48 -15.89
N PHE A 104 -7.31 9.27 -16.44
CA PHE A 104 -7.44 8.04 -15.66
C PHE A 104 -6.30 7.92 -14.63
N PHE A 105 -5.04 8.09 -15.06
CA PHE A 105 -3.90 7.98 -14.15
C PHE A 105 -3.89 9.08 -13.08
N ARG A 106 -4.40 10.30 -13.35
CA ARG A 106 -4.60 11.33 -12.33
C ARG A 106 -5.54 10.89 -11.21
N GLY A 107 -6.55 10.09 -11.53
CA GLY A 107 -7.53 9.57 -10.58
C GLY A 107 -7.09 8.31 -9.84
N LEU A 108 -5.97 7.68 -10.23
CA LEU A 108 -5.61 6.34 -9.78
C LEU A 108 -5.41 6.25 -8.26
N ALA A 109 -4.77 7.25 -7.65
CA ALA A 109 -4.54 7.30 -6.20
C ALA A 109 -5.81 7.61 -5.38
N LYS A 110 -6.93 7.98 -6.01
CA LYS A 110 -8.22 8.16 -5.34
C LYS A 110 -9.09 6.91 -5.38
N ALA A 111 -8.78 5.98 -6.29
CA ALA A 111 -9.60 4.80 -6.53
C ALA A 111 -9.52 3.75 -5.39
N ASN A 112 -8.51 3.87 -4.51
CA ASN A 112 -8.31 3.03 -3.33
C ASN A 112 -8.32 1.52 -3.66
N TYR A 113 -7.48 1.11 -4.60
CA TYR A 113 -7.22 -0.29 -4.91
C TYR A 113 -6.21 -0.88 -3.92
N GLY A 114 -6.49 -2.06 -3.37
CA GLY A 114 -5.50 -2.81 -2.59
C GLY A 114 -4.50 -3.55 -3.46
N ILE A 115 -4.87 -3.95 -4.69
CA ILE A 115 -3.95 -4.54 -5.66
C ILE A 115 -4.08 -3.80 -7.00
N ILE A 116 -2.95 -3.35 -7.54
CA ILE A 116 -2.88 -2.66 -8.83
C ILE A 116 -1.89 -3.41 -9.72
N ILE A 117 -2.37 -3.95 -10.83
CA ILE A 117 -1.56 -4.64 -11.84
C ILE A 117 -1.43 -3.71 -13.04
N LEU A 118 -0.23 -3.18 -13.25
CA LEU A 118 0.13 -2.28 -14.33
C LEU A 118 0.75 -3.09 -15.48
N ARG A 119 -0.10 -3.53 -16.40
CA ARG A 119 0.29 -4.16 -17.66
C ARG A 119 0.47 -3.08 -18.73
N VAL A 120 1.57 -2.34 -18.59
CA VAL A 120 1.87 -1.14 -19.39
C VAL A 120 3.28 -1.19 -19.98
N HIS A 121 3.49 -0.54 -21.12
CA HIS A 121 4.85 -0.25 -21.56
C HIS A 121 5.57 0.64 -20.54
N ALA A 122 6.85 0.36 -20.36
CA ALA A 122 7.76 1.16 -19.56
C ALA A 122 9.09 1.26 -20.30
N ALA A 123 9.69 2.46 -20.32
CA ALA A 123 10.95 2.68 -21.01
C ALA A 123 11.88 3.58 -20.21
N LEU A 124 13.18 3.35 -20.35
CA LEU A 124 14.19 4.27 -19.88
C LEU A 124 14.07 5.58 -20.66
N ARG A 125 13.98 6.70 -19.94
CA ARG A 125 13.96 8.03 -20.55
C ARG A 125 15.32 8.35 -21.15
N GLU A 126 15.31 8.83 -22.39
CA GLU A 126 16.51 9.32 -23.07
C GLU A 126 17.18 10.46 -22.28
N GLY A 127 18.50 10.35 -22.07
CA GLY A 127 19.31 11.36 -21.38
C GLY A 127 19.07 11.46 -19.87
N ASP A 128 18.27 10.58 -19.28
CA ASP A 128 17.96 10.55 -17.84
C ASP A 128 18.15 9.13 -17.30
N SER A 129 18.11 8.98 -15.99
CA SER A 129 18.19 7.68 -15.31
C SER A 129 16.85 7.36 -14.66
N THR A 130 15.74 7.46 -15.39
CA THR A 130 14.40 7.13 -14.87
C THR A 130 13.61 6.30 -15.88
N VAL A 131 12.81 5.35 -15.39
CA VAL A 131 11.84 4.60 -16.19
C VAL A 131 10.47 5.29 -16.09
N ASP A 132 9.88 5.62 -17.23
CA ASP A 132 8.55 6.24 -17.34
C ASP A 132 7.53 5.24 -17.90
N PHE A 133 6.27 5.40 -17.49
CA PHE A 133 5.19 4.47 -17.78
C PHE A 133 4.24 5.05 -18.81
N PHE A 134 3.87 4.25 -19.79
CA PHE A 134 3.07 4.72 -20.91
C PHE A 134 1.58 4.74 -20.53
N THR A 135 0.91 5.80 -20.94
CA THR A 135 -0.55 5.83 -21.07
C THR A 135 -0.96 5.33 -22.46
N SER A 136 -2.26 5.24 -22.69
CA SER A 136 -2.83 5.01 -24.03
C SER A 136 -3.22 6.30 -24.74
N GLU A 137 -2.96 7.46 -24.15
CA GLU A 137 -3.30 8.75 -24.75
C GLU A 137 -2.21 9.18 -25.76
N PRO A 138 -2.56 9.42 -27.04
CA PRO A 138 -1.59 9.89 -28.02
C PRO A 138 -0.93 11.19 -27.57
N TYR A 139 0.39 11.25 -27.72
CA TYR A 139 1.15 12.43 -27.35
C TYR A 139 0.81 13.61 -28.26
N ARG A 140 0.63 14.78 -27.66
CA ARG A 140 0.55 16.06 -28.38
C ARG A 140 1.34 17.14 -27.62
N SER A 141 2.15 17.90 -28.34
CA SER A 141 3.00 18.95 -27.74
C SER A 141 2.20 20.15 -27.20
N ASP A 142 0.96 20.33 -27.64
CA ASP A 142 0.06 21.41 -27.23
C ASP A 142 -0.82 21.08 -26.01
N MET A 143 -0.81 19.83 -25.53
CA MET A 143 -1.63 19.36 -24.41
C MET A 143 -0.81 19.20 -23.12
N TYR A 144 -1.34 19.57 -21.95
CA TYR A 144 -0.60 19.44 -20.67
C TYR A 144 0.77 20.15 -20.66
N VAL A 145 0.87 21.31 -21.32
CA VAL A 145 2.13 22.06 -21.50
C VAL A 145 2.89 22.28 -20.18
N LYS A 146 2.16 22.57 -19.09
CA LYS A 146 2.78 22.76 -17.77
C LYS A 146 3.40 21.47 -17.25
N GLU A 147 2.67 20.37 -17.28
CA GLU A 147 3.14 19.05 -16.83
C GLU A 147 4.29 18.52 -17.70
N GLN A 148 4.30 18.86 -19.00
CA GLN A 148 5.41 18.57 -19.89
C GLN A 148 6.67 19.36 -19.52
N ASN A 149 6.53 20.68 -19.31
CA ASN A 149 7.64 21.54 -18.88
C ASN A 149 8.23 21.09 -17.54
N GLU A 150 7.39 20.59 -16.63
CA GLU A 150 7.78 20.06 -15.32
C GLU A 150 8.26 18.59 -15.36
N ARG A 151 8.29 17.96 -16.55
CA ARG A 151 8.69 16.56 -16.78
C ARG A 151 7.86 15.54 -15.99
N LEU A 152 6.59 15.86 -15.73
CA LEU A 152 5.61 14.91 -15.19
C LEU A 152 5.12 13.99 -16.32
N LEU A 153 4.83 14.58 -17.47
CA LEU A 153 4.43 13.90 -18.69
C LEU A 153 5.50 14.10 -19.76
N VAL A 154 5.86 13.05 -20.48
CA VAL A 154 6.88 13.10 -21.54
C VAL A 154 6.37 12.37 -22.79
N ASN A 155 7.07 12.57 -23.92
CA ASN A 155 6.82 11.84 -25.15
C ASN A 155 7.43 10.43 -25.06
N GLY A 156 6.58 9.44 -24.82
CA GLY A 156 6.95 8.02 -24.92
C GLY A 156 6.84 7.54 -26.36
N THR A 157 7.90 6.94 -26.89
CA THR A 157 7.90 6.38 -28.26
C THR A 157 7.92 4.86 -28.22
N ILE A 158 6.95 4.24 -28.91
CA ILE A 158 6.94 2.81 -29.22
C ILE A 158 7.37 2.66 -30.67
N PHE A 159 8.40 1.85 -30.95
CA PHE A 159 8.99 1.73 -32.30
C PHE A 159 8.36 0.64 -33.16
N TYR A 160 7.74 -0.38 -32.56
CA TYR A 160 7.19 -1.55 -33.26
C TYR A 160 5.73 -1.80 -32.86
N PRO A 161 4.82 -2.19 -33.78
CA PRO A 161 5.04 -2.45 -35.22
C PRO A 161 5.12 -1.18 -36.07
N THR A 162 4.66 -0.05 -35.54
CA THR A 162 4.73 1.27 -36.16
C THR A 162 5.16 2.28 -35.11
N ARG A 163 5.88 3.33 -35.52
CA ARG A 163 6.28 4.38 -34.58
C ARG A 163 5.05 5.12 -34.08
N ARG A 164 4.77 4.99 -32.78
CA ARG A 164 3.65 5.66 -32.11
C ARG A 164 4.14 6.43 -30.90
N HIS A 165 3.49 7.55 -30.65
CA HIS A 165 3.82 8.47 -29.58
C HIS A 165 2.66 8.56 -28.59
N TYR A 166 2.94 8.29 -27.32
CA TYR A 166 1.97 8.39 -26.23
C TYR A 166 2.51 9.29 -25.13
N PHE A 167 1.63 9.87 -24.33
CA PHE A 167 2.05 10.41 -23.06
C PHE A 167 2.57 9.29 -22.17
N ALA A 168 3.77 9.46 -21.64
CA ALA A 168 4.30 8.64 -20.57
C ALA A 168 4.43 9.48 -19.29
N PHE A 169 4.10 8.90 -18.15
CA PHE A 169 4.17 9.57 -16.86
C PHE A 169 5.40 9.12 -16.07
N SER A 170 5.99 10.08 -15.36
CA SER A 170 7.20 9.88 -14.58
C SER A 170 6.93 9.59 -13.10
N SER A 171 7.98 9.28 -12.34
CA SER A 171 7.87 9.18 -10.89
C SER A 171 7.34 10.48 -10.26
N LYS A 172 7.73 11.65 -10.80
CA LYS A 172 7.23 12.96 -10.33
C LYS A 172 5.74 13.13 -10.56
N PHE A 173 5.19 12.57 -11.64
CA PHE A 173 3.75 12.55 -11.86
C PHE A 173 3.06 11.75 -10.73
N VAL A 174 3.58 10.56 -10.41
CA VAL A 174 3.06 9.74 -9.31
C VAL A 174 3.13 10.48 -7.98
N GLU A 175 4.25 11.14 -7.66
CA GLU A 175 4.42 11.95 -6.44
C GLU A 175 3.36 13.06 -6.31
N ARG A 176 2.91 13.62 -7.43
CA ARG A 176 1.93 14.71 -7.48
C ARG A 176 0.48 14.27 -7.59
N LEU A 177 0.19 12.98 -7.69
CA LEU A 177 -1.19 12.49 -7.69
C LEU A 177 -1.94 12.95 -6.44
N GLU A 178 -3.18 13.37 -6.58
CA GLU A 178 -4.03 13.62 -5.43
C GLU A 178 -4.48 12.27 -4.83
N GLY A 179 -4.28 12.10 -3.53
CA GLY A 179 -4.54 10.83 -2.82
C GLY A 179 -3.28 10.02 -2.54
N THR A 180 -3.48 8.77 -2.11
CA THR A 180 -2.44 7.82 -1.70
C THR A 180 -2.80 6.41 -2.19
N PHE A 181 -1.94 5.43 -1.92
CA PHE A 181 -2.16 4.01 -2.21
C PHE A 181 -2.20 3.22 -0.89
N PRO A 182 -3.30 3.30 -0.13
CA PRO A 182 -3.48 2.68 1.18
C PRO A 182 -3.08 1.21 1.26
N GLN A 183 -1.90 0.93 1.82
CA GLN A 183 -1.38 -0.43 1.93
C GLN A 183 -1.39 -1.20 0.59
N SER A 184 -1.45 -0.50 -0.55
CA SER A 184 -1.65 -1.13 -1.85
C SER A 184 -0.43 -1.91 -2.27
N ILE A 185 -0.67 -2.93 -3.08
CA ILE A 185 0.34 -3.78 -3.71
C ILE A 185 0.34 -3.41 -5.17
N VAL A 186 1.44 -2.83 -5.64
CA VAL A 186 1.62 -2.40 -7.03
C VAL A 186 2.49 -3.42 -7.74
N ILE A 187 2.02 -3.97 -8.86
CA ILE A 187 2.74 -4.92 -9.69
C ILE A 187 2.95 -4.26 -11.05
N ALA A 188 4.17 -3.81 -11.32
CA ALA A 188 4.57 -3.15 -12.55
C ALA A 188 5.21 -4.16 -13.51
N MET A 189 4.50 -4.48 -14.60
CA MET A 189 4.87 -5.57 -15.50
C MET A 189 5.79 -5.15 -16.65
N GLY A 190 6.02 -3.84 -16.82
CA GLY A 190 6.90 -3.32 -17.87
C GLY A 190 8.39 -3.61 -17.65
N CYS A 191 9.17 -3.41 -18.70
CA CYS A 191 10.62 -3.52 -18.68
C CYS A 191 11.27 -2.56 -17.66
N GLN A 192 12.29 -3.04 -16.95
CA GLN A 192 13.14 -2.24 -16.07
C GLN A 192 12.42 -1.48 -14.95
N THR A 193 11.16 -1.81 -14.69
CA THR A 193 10.29 -1.17 -13.71
C THR A 193 10.81 -1.22 -12.28
N LEU A 194 11.78 -2.11 -11.99
CA LEU A 194 12.53 -2.13 -10.73
C LEU A 194 14.00 -2.56 -10.91
N ASN A 195 14.74 -1.93 -11.82
CA ASN A 195 16.18 -2.15 -11.94
C ASN A 195 16.98 -1.46 -10.80
N GLN A 196 18.30 -1.61 -10.78
CA GLN A 196 19.16 -1.07 -9.70
C GLN A 196 19.30 0.46 -9.71
N THR A 197 19.02 1.11 -10.85
CA THR A 197 19.22 2.54 -11.06
C THR A 197 17.89 3.20 -11.43
N ALA A 198 17.54 3.18 -12.72
CA ALA A 198 16.43 3.92 -13.28
C ALA A 198 15.01 3.52 -12.86
N GLY A 199 14.80 2.29 -12.38
CA GLY A 199 13.49 1.83 -11.89
C GLY A 199 13.19 2.27 -10.46
N GLN A 200 14.22 2.63 -9.67
CA GLN A 200 14.06 2.97 -8.25
C GLN A 200 13.17 4.20 -8.00
N PRO A 201 13.29 5.31 -8.76
CA PRO A 201 12.47 6.49 -8.53
C PRO A 201 10.95 6.21 -8.60
N MET A 202 10.51 5.36 -9.54
CA MET A 202 9.10 5.02 -9.67
C MET A 202 8.59 4.25 -8.45
N ALA A 203 9.33 3.23 -8.00
CA ALA A 203 8.97 2.46 -6.81
C ALA A 203 8.90 3.32 -5.55
N LYS A 204 9.85 4.25 -5.38
CA LYS A 204 9.85 5.21 -4.26
C LYS A 204 8.68 6.17 -4.33
N ALA A 205 8.30 6.65 -5.51
CA ALA A 205 7.13 7.49 -5.67
C ALA A 205 5.85 6.77 -5.21
N PHE A 206 5.67 5.49 -5.57
CA PHE A 206 4.54 4.69 -5.10
C PHE A 206 4.59 4.40 -3.60
N CYS A 207 5.72 3.92 -3.08
CA CYS A 207 5.82 3.42 -1.71
C CYS A 207 6.13 4.52 -0.68
N ASP A 208 7.16 5.33 -0.90
CA ASP A 208 7.65 6.28 0.11
C ASP A 208 6.76 7.51 0.18
N VAL A 209 6.37 8.03 -1.00
CA VAL A 209 5.56 9.24 -1.12
C VAL A 209 4.07 8.91 -1.09
N LYS A 210 3.62 7.95 -1.90
CA LYS A 210 2.20 7.59 -2.00
C LYS A 210 1.75 6.45 -1.10
N LYS A 211 2.60 5.90 -0.24
CA LYS A 211 2.23 4.96 0.84
C LYS A 211 1.72 3.59 0.38
N ALA A 212 2.01 3.19 -0.87
CA ALA A 212 1.86 1.80 -1.29
C ALA A 212 2.70 0.89 -0.39
N LYS A 213 2.16 -0.26 0.00
CA LYS A 213 2.84 -1.20 0.91
C LYS A 213 4.03 -1.87 0.26
N VAL A 214 3.88 -2.23 -1.01
CA VAL A 214 4.92 -2.90 -1.78
C VAL A 214 4.73 -2.61 -3.27
N TYR A 215 5.86 -2.46 -3.95
CA TYR A 215 5.97 -2.34 -5.38
C TYR A 215 6.81 -3.51 -5.89
N ILE A 216 6.30 -4.25 -6.86
CA ILE A 216 6.94 -5.41 -7.48
C ILE A 216 7.17 -5.08 -8.96
N GLY A 217 8.36 -5.35 -9.49
CA GLY A 217 8.68 -5.07 -10.89
C GLY A 217 9.89 -5.83 -11.39
N TRP A 218 10.21 -5.64 -12.68
CA TRP A 218 11.26 -6.38 -13.39
C TRP A 218 12.61 -5.66 -13.34
N SER A 219 13.68 -6.44 -13.20
CA SER A 219 15.05 -5.94 -13.14
C SER A 219 15.61 -5.47 -14.49
N SER A 220 15.10 -5.98 -15.60
CA SER A 220 15.59 -5.72 -16.96
C SER A 220 14.44 -5.77 -17.98
N TRP A 221 14.78 -5.86 -19.26
CA TRP A 221 13.89 -6.17 -20.37
C TRP A 221 13.21 -7.52 -20.13
N VAL A 222 11.92 -7.61 -20.39
CA VAL A 222 11.15 -8.84 -20.18
C VAL A 222 10.22 -9.04 -21.37
N SER A 223 10.06 -10.28 -21.81
CA SER A 223 9.08 -10.61 -22.82
C SER A 223 7.66 -10.54 -22.22
N VAL A 224 6.71 -10.01 -22.99
CA VAL A 224 5.33 -9.82 -22.51
C VAL A 224 4.70 -11.14 -22.08
N GLN A 225 4.90 -12.21 -22.87
CA GLN A 225 4.37 -13.53 -22.54
C GLN A 225 4.96 -14.08 -21.24
N HIS A 226 6.29 -14.01 -21.06
CA HIS A 226 6.93 -14.46 -19.82
C HIS A 226 6.43 -13.67 -18.62
N SER A 227 6.30 -12.34 -18.76
CA SER A 227 5.76 -11.50 -17.69
C SER A 227 4.33 -11.89 -17.32
N ASP A 228 3.45 -12.11 -18.30
CA ASP A 228 2.07 -12.55 -18.03
C ASP A 228 2.04 -13.88 -17.27
N GLU A 229 2.81 -14.88 -17.72
CA GLU A 229 2.88 -16.20 -17.10
C GLU A 229 3.43 -16.16 -15.67
N GLU A 230 4.52 -15.43 -15.45
CA GLU A 230 5.13 -15.33 -14.11
C GLU A 230 4.29 -14.51 -13.14
N ILE A 231 3.56 -13.48 -13.60
CA ILE A 231 2.65 -12.72 -12.73
C ILE A 231 1.44 -13.58 -12.33
N ILE A 232 0.91 -14.44 -13.21
CA ILE A 232 -0.11 -15.44 -12.81
C ILE A 232 0.42 -16.34 -11.69
N LYS A 233 1.63 -16.89 -11.84
CA LYS A 233 2.27 -17.74 -10.82
C LYS A 233 2.52 -16.98 -9.52
N LEU A 234 3.00 -15.75 -9.60
CA LEU A 234 3.20 -14.86 -8.47
C LEU A 234 1.89 -14.66 -7.69
N MET A 235 0.79 -14.35 -8.40
CA MET A 235 -0.51 -14.12 -7.78
C MET A 235 -1.06 -15.37 -7.10
N LYS A 236 -0.89 -16.56 -7.70
CA LYS A 236 -1.23 -17.85 -7.04
C LYS A 236 -0.44 -18.06 -5.76
N ARG A 237 0.88 -17.82 -5.78
CA ARG A 237 1.73 -17.96 -4.58
C ARG A 237 1.31 -17.02 -3.46
N LEU A 238 1.02 -15.77 -3.80
CA LEU A 238 0.67 -14.74 -2.84
C LEU A 238 -0.74 -14.94 -2.22
N LEU A 239 -1.73 -15.32 -3.04
CA LEU A 239 -3.14 -15.34 -2.63
C LEU A 239 -3.69 -16.74 -2.31
N ARG A 240 -3.15 -17.79 -2.91
CA ARG A 240 -3.61 -19.18 -2.67
C ARG A 240 -2.65 -19.95 -1.77
N GLU A 241 -1.35 -19.80 -1.98
CA GLU A 241 -0.33 -20.56 -1.22
C GLU A 241 0.17 -19.83 0.03
N ASN A 242 -0.32 -18.60 0.28
CA ASN A 242 0.04 -17.77 1.43
C ASN A 242 1.56 -17.57 1.61
N LYS A 243 2.27 -17.42 0.50
CA LYS A 243 3.72 -17.14 0.50
C LYS A 243 3.97 -15.69 0.89
N THR A 244 5.14 -15.45 1.48
CA THR A 244 5.64 -14.10 1.72
C THR A 244 5.99 -13.41 0.39
N ILE A 245 6.07 -12.08 0.37
CA ILE A 245 6.55 -11.34 -0.82
C ILE A 245 7.90 -11.88 -1.30
N ARG A 246 8.86 -12.04 -0.38
CA ARG A 246 10.21 -12.54 -0.71
C ARG A 246 10.15 -13.93 -1.35
N ASP A 247 9.40 -14.85 -0.77
CA ASP A 247 9.34 -16.22 -1.30
C ASP A 247 8.60 -16.26 -2.64
N ALA A 248 7.52 -15.50 -2.79
CA ALA A 248 6.73 -15.49 -4.03
C ALA A 248 7.54 -14.88 -5.20
N VAL A 249 8.23 -13.76 -4.95
CA VAL A 249 9.11 -13.09 -5.92
C VAL A 249 10.36 -13.92 -6.21
N GLY A 250 11.01 -14.49 -5.18
CA GLY A 250 12.22 -15.30 -5.34
C GLY A 250 12.01 -16.62 -6.08
N ASN A 251 10.77 -17.12 -6.14
CA ASN A 251 10.40 -18.31 -6.93
C ASN A 251 9.96 -17.98 -8.37
N ALA A 252 9.94 -16.71 -8.78
CA ALA A 252 9.66 -16.35 -10.16
C ALA A 252 10.83 -16.75 -11.05
N SER A 253 10.52 -17.35 -12.21
CA SER A 253 11.56 -17.75 -13.15
C SER A 253 12.12 -16.53 -13.90
N GLN A 254 13.41 -16.58 -14.23
CA GLN A 254 14.03 -15.54 -15.04
C GLN A 254 13.49 -15.60 -16.46
N ASP A 255 13.37 -14.44 -17.11
CA ASP A 255 13.05 -14.38 -18.53
C ASP A 255 14.14 -15.12 -19.33
N PRO A 256 13.79 -16.14 -20.12
CA PRO A 256 14.78 -17.00 -20.79
C PRO A 256 15.57 -16.27 -21.88
N TYR A 257 15.06 -15.14 -22.38
CA TYR A 257 15.70 -14.39 -23.46
C TYR A 257 16.52 -13.22 -22.92
N TRP A 258 15.97 -12.48 -21.95
CA TRP A 258 16.57 -11.24 -21.43
C TRP A 258 17.22 -11.39 -20.04
N GLY A 259 17.02 -12.52 -19.36
CA GLY A 259 17.52 -12.75 -18.01
C GLY A 259 16.89 -11.86 -16.93
N ALA A 260 15.78 -11.18 -17.23
CA ALA A 260 15.07 -10.38 -16.24
C ALA A 260 14.48 -11.25 -15.13
N TYR A 261 14.49 -10.72 -13.92
CA TYR A 261 13.91 -11.36 -12.74
C TYR A 261 13.08 -10.35 -11.96
N LEU A 262 12.08 -10.85 -11.22
CA LEU A 262 11.26 -9.99 -10.39
C LEU A 262 12.02 -9.54 -9.13
N LYS A 263 11.74 -8.30 -8.74
CA LYS A 263 12.22 -7.68 -7.50
C LYS A 263 11.04 -7.02 -6.80
N PHE A 264 11.22 -6.65 -5.54
CA PHE A 264 10.26 -5.86 -4.79
C PHE A 264 10.91 -4.73 -4.01
N TYR A 265 10.11 -3.74 -3.64
CA TYR A 265 10.48 -2.60 -2.81
C TYR A 265 9.29 -2.24 -1.90
N PRO A 266 9.50 -1.84 -0.64
CA PRO A 266 10.78 -1.82 0.09
C PRO A 266 11.15 -3.20 0.66
N GLU A 267 12.41 -3.38 1.10
CA GLU A 267 12.87 -4.63 1.75
C GLU A 267 12.09 -4.95 3.03
N SER A 268 11.55 -3.94 3.72
CA SER A 268 10.69 -4.14 4.90
C SER A 268 9.39 -4.91 4.59
N ALA A 269 9.00 -5.04 3.31
CA ALA A 269 7.87 -5.85 2.89
C ALA A 269 8.20 -7.34 2.71
N ARG A 270 9.45 -7.78 2.92
CA ARG A 270 9.93 -9.15 2.61
C ARG A 270 9.07 -10.26 3.21
N ASP A 271 8.66 -10.11 4.46
CA ASP A 271 7.92 -11.12 5.24
C ASP A 271 6.40 -10.90 5.17
N LEU A 272 5.94 -9.88 4.44
CA LEU A 272 4.52 -9.58 4.28
C LEU A 272 3.80 -10.73 3.58
N LYS A 273 2.63 -11.11 4.09
CA LYS A 273 1.68 -11.98 3.41
C LYS A 273 0.42 -11.18 3.08
N ILE A 274 -0.06 -11.28 1.84
CA ILE A 274 -1.26 -10.54 1.42
C ILE A 274 -2.49 -11.00 2.20
N LEU A 275 -2.56 -12.28 2.58
CA LEU A 275 -3.69 -12.81 3.35
C LEU A 275 -3.84 -12.15 4.73
N ASP A 276 -2.74 -11.66 5.32
CA ASP A 276 -2.81 -10.92 6.60
C ASP A 276 -3.53 -9.58 6.40
N LEU A 277 -3.20 -8.84 5.31
CA LEU A 277 -3.88 -7.59 4.94
C LEU A 277 -5.36 -7.82 4.61
N ILE A 278 -5.68 -8.93 3.92
CA ILE A 278 -7.07 -9.31 3.62
C ILE A 278 -7.83 -9.62 4.91
N GLY A 279 -7.20 -10.32 5.87
CA GLY A 279 -7.77 -10.62 7.18
C GLY A 279 -8.12 -9.34 7.95
N GLU A 280 -7.18 -8.40 8.03
CA GLU A 280 -7.36 -7.09 8.67
C GLU A 280 -8.50 -6.29 8.02
N ALA A 281 -8.55 -6.24 6.69
CA ALA A 281 -9.61 -5.54 5.94
C ALA A 281 -11.00 -6.14 6.19
N ARG A 282 -11.10 -7.48 6.28
CA ARG A 282 -12.37 -8.17 6.55
C ARG A 282 -12.86 -7.93 7.97
N ILE A 283 -11.98 -8.05 8.98
CA ILE A 283 -12.34 -7.80 10.38
C ILE A 283 -12.88 -6.38 10.54
N SER A 284 -12.18 -5.39 9.96
CA SER A 284 -12.66 -4.01 9.95
C SER A 284 -14.06 -3.88 9.34
N THR A 285 -14.31 -4.57 8.23
CA THR A 285 -15.62 -4.50 7.55
C THR A 285 -16.74 -5.10 8.40
N TYR A 286 -16.49 -6.22 9.08
CA TYR A 286 -17.46 -6.83 9.99
C TYR A 286 -17.75 -5.95 11.20
N LEU A 287 -16.73 -5.35 11.81
CA LEU A 287 -16.92 -4.44 12.95
C LEU A 287 -17.78 -3.23 12.57
N VAL A 288 -17.55 -2.63 11.40
CA VAL A 288 -18.37 -1.51 10.91
C VAL A 288 -19.82 -1.95 10.67
N LYS A 289 -20.04 -3.10 10.02
CA LYS A 289 -21.39 -3.63 9.78
C LYS A 289 -22.12 -3.95 11.08
N PHE A 290 -21.44 -4.57 12.04
CA PHE A 290 -21.99 -4.90 13.35
C PHE A 290 -22.38 -3.62 14.11
N ALA A 291 -21.50 -2.62 14.16
CA ALA A 291 -21.79 -1.39 14.86
C ALA A 291 -22.93 -0.57 14.20
N MET A 292 -23.03 -0.60 12.86
CA MET A 292 -24.19 -0.04 12.14
C MET A 292 -25.49 -0.78 12.49
N PHE A 293 -25.45 -2.11 12.61
CA PHE A 293 -26.61 -2.92 12.99
C PHE A 293 -27.09 -2.61 14.42
N GLU A 294 -26.15 -2.39 15.34
CA GLU A 294 -26.42 -1.98 16.73
C GLU A 294 -26.78 -0.48 16.87
N GLY A 295 -26.93 0.25 15.76
CA GLY A 295 -27.39 1.64 15.76
C GLY A 295 -26.32 2.67 16.16
N PHE A 296 -25.04 2.32 16.19
CA PHE A 296 -23.98 3.28 16.45
C PHE A 296 -23.79 4.26 15.29
N SER A 297 -23.66 5.54 15.60
CA SER A 297 -23.32 6.56 14.60
C SER A 297 -21.88 6.38 14.10
N ILE A 298 -21.58 6.79 12.85
CA ILE A 298 -20.24 6.66 12.23
C ILE A 298 -19.12 7.23 13.12
N ASN A 299 -19.40 8.36 13.80
CA ASN A 299 -18.45 8.99 14.74
C ASN A 299 -18.16 8.10 15.98
N GLN A 300 -19.15 7.34 16.45
CA GLN A 300 -18.95 6.36 17.53
C GLN A 300 -18.20 5.11 17.04
N ILE A 301 -18.44 4.66 15.80
CA ILE A 301 -17.75 3.53 15.17
C ILE A 301 -16.24 3.80 15.04
N GLU A 302 -15.85 5.01 14.65
CA GLU A 302 -14.45 5.40 14.62
C GLU A 302 -13.78 5.37 15.99
N SER A 303 -14.50 5.69 17.07
CA SER A 303 -13.97 5.61 18.43
C SER A 303 -13.75 4.15 18.87
N VAL A 304 -14.67 3.24 18.54
CA VAL A 304 -14.61 1.82 18.91
C VAL A 304 -13.52 1.08 18.14
N ASN A 305 -13.36 1.37 16.84
CA ASN A 305 -12.27 0.81 16.04
C ASN A 305 -10.89 1.23 16.57
N ARG A 306 -10.74 2.46 17.10
CA ARG A 306 -9.51 2.92 17.76
C ARG A 306 -9.20 2.14 19.04
N PHE A 307 -10.22 1.76 19.83
CA PHE A 307 -10.05 0.92 21.02
C PHE A 307 -9.70 -0.54 20.68
N ASN A 308 -10.27 -1.11 19.62
CA ASN A 308 -9.98 -2.50 19.22
C ASN A 308 -8.63 -2.67 18.49
N SER A 309 -8.15 -1.64 17.78
CA SER A 309 -6.78 -1.59 17.25
C SER A 309 -5.74 -1.76 18.38
N LEU A 310 -5.96 -1.12 19.54
CA LEU A 310 -5.13 -1.31 20.73
C LEU A 310 -5.20 -2.74 21.29
N ALA A 311 -6.36 -3.39 21.26
CA ALA A 311 -6.51 -4.79 21.65
C ALA A 311 -5.80 -5.76 20.70
N THR A 312 -5.70 -5.41 19.41
CA THR A 312 -5.00 -6.22 18.40
C THR A 312 -3.48 -6.07 18.54
N VAL A 313 -3.01 -4.87 18.88
CA VAL A 313 -1.60 -4.60 19.24
C VAL A 313 -1.21 -5.34 20.53
N THR A 314 -2.07 -5.36 21.55
CA THR A 314 -1.81 -6.15 22.77
C THR A 314 -1.87 -7.66 22.52
N TYR A 315 -2.72 -8.13 21.60
CA TYR A 315 -2.78 -9.55 21.20
C TYR A 315 -1.53 -10.01 20.42
N SER A 316 -1.00 -9.16 19.53
CA SER A 316 0.28 -9.38 18.83
C SER A 316 1.48 -9.34 19.78
N TRP A 317 1.46 -8.44 20.77
CA TRP A 317 2.48 -8.33 21.80
C TRP A 317 2.46 -9.51 22.79
N PHE A 318 1.28 -9.98 23.20
CA PHE A 318 1.11 -11.14 24.08
C PHE A 318 1.60 -12.45 23.44
N ARG A 319 1.43 -12.61 22.12
CA ARG A 319 1.91 -13.79 21.38
C ARG A 319 3.43 -13.92 21.35
N ARG A 320 4.16 -12.83 21.65
CA ARG A 320 5.63 -12.79 21.64
C ARG A 320 6.26 -13.15 22.99
N PHE A 321 5.48 -13.32 24.07
CA PHE A 321 6.00 -13.46 25.43
C PHE A 321 5.41 -14.56 26.34
N SER A 322 4.58 -15.50 25.87
CA SER A 322 4.19 -16.65 26.73
C SER A 322 3.75 -17.91 25.95
N PRO A 323 4.25 -19.11 26.30
CA PRO A 323 3.77 -20.37 25.74
C PRO A 323 2.72 -20.98 26.66
N VAL A 324 1.45 -20.60 26.53
CA VAL A 324 0.35 -21.34 27.18
C VAL A 324 -0.81 -21.51 26.20
N LYS A 325 -1.21 -22.78 26.00
CA LYS A 325 -2.32 -23.21 25.15
C LYS A 325 -3.64 -22.64 25.68
N PHE A 326 -4.34 -21.87 24.86
CA PHE A 326 -5.77 -21.63 25.00
C PHE A 326 -6.50 -22.37 23.88
N ALA A 327 -7.22 -23.41 24.25
CA ALA A 327 -8.21 -24.08 23.41
C ALA A 327 -9.58 -23.54 23.82
N LEU A 328 -10.29 -22.88 22.91
CA LEU A 328 -11.73 -22.64 22.98
C LEU A 328 -12.24 -22.23 21.59
N PHE A 329 -13.45 -22.72 21.27
CA PHE A 329 -14.19 -22.65 19.99
C PHE A 329 -13.92 -23.78 18.97
N ASN A 330 -14.40 -24.98 19.33
CA ASN A 330 -14.94 -25.92 18.35
C ASN A 330 -16.47 -25.73 18.29
N LEU A 331 -17.00 -25.42 17.12
CA LEU A 331 -18.41 -25.65 16.78
C LEU A 331 -18.50 -26.61 15.58
N PRO A 332 -19.44 -27.57 15.59
CA PRO A 332 -19.45 -28.69 14.66
C PRO A 332 -20.11 -28.33 13.34
N ILE A 333 -19.49 -28.74 12.23
CA ILE A 333 -20.14 -28.80 10.91
C ILE A 333 -20.83 -30.16 10.81
N SER A 334 -22.16 -30.15 10.75
CA SER A 334 -22.97 -31.35 10.57
C SER A 334 -22.78 -31.94 9.16
N SER A 335 -22.55 -33.24 9.16
CA SER A 335 -22.55 -34.17 8.02
C SER A 335 -23.89 -34.19 7.28
N ALA A 336 -23.85 -34.15 5.95
CA ALA A 336 -24.87 -34.74 5.08
C ALA A 336 -24.19 -35.66 4.07
N LYS A 337 -24.39 -36.97 4.24
CA LYS A 337 -24.10 -38.04 3.27
C LYS A 337 -25.37 -38.36 2.50
N ASN A 338 -25.26 -38.57 1.18
CA ASN A 338 -25.75 -39.75 0.42
C ASN A 338 -25.48 -39.50 -1.08
N ALA A 339 -24.62 -40.30 -1.71
CA ALA A 339 -24.88 -41.59 -2.39
C ALA A 339 -25.02 -41.36 -3.91
N SER A 340 -23.97 -41.60 -4.70
CA SER A 340 -23.66 -42.88 -5.39
C SER A 340 -24.59 -43.20 -6.57
N SER A 341 -24.07 -43.08 -7.79
CA SER A 341 -24.29 -44.09 -8.84
C SER A 341 -23.10 -44.14 -9.80
N LYS A 342 -22.50 -45.33 -9.90
CA LYS A 342 -21.51 -45.75 -10.90
C LYS A 342 -22.17 -45.85 -12.28
N THR A 343 -21.43 -45.53 -13.33
CA THR A 343 -21.40 -46.36 -14.55
C THR A 343 -20.12 -46.13 -15.33
N SER A 344 -19.52 -47.23 -15.77
CA SER A 344 -18.28 -47.36 -16.53
C SER A 344 -18.60 -47.45 -18.03
N PHE A 345 -17.69 -47.01 -18.92
CA PHE A 345 -17.03 -47.80 -19.99
C PHE A 345 -16.57 -47.02 -21.26
N ILE A 346 -15.41 -47.46 -21.78
CA ILE A 346 -14.89 -47.50 -23.17
C ILE A 346 -14.13 -46.29 -23.78
N HIS A 347 -12.80 -46.42 -23.74
CA HIS A 347 -11.76 -46.46 -24.81
C HIS A 347 -11.93 -45.82 -26.22
N LEU A 348 -10.78 -45.29 -26.72
CA LEU A 348 -10.31 -44.96 -28.11
C LEU A 348 -10.17 -43.44 -28.35
N SER A 349 -9.20 -42.85 -29.06
CA SER A 349 -8.04 -43.29 -29.85
C SER A 349 -7.15 -42.05 -30.16
N LYS A 350 -5.85 -42.30 -30.42
CA LYS A 350 -4.75 -41.49 -31.01
C LYS A 350 -5.07 -40.18 -31.79
N SER A 351 -4.27 -39.13 -31.47
CA SER A 351 -3.40 -38.22 -32.30
C SER A 351 -3.79 -37.83 -33.75
N PRO A 352 -3.41 -36.64 -34.29
CA PRO A 352 -1.99 -36.33 -34.56
C PRO A 352 -1.51 -34.87 -34.43
N ARG A 353 -0.17 -34.78 -34.45
CA ARG A 353 0.73 -33.61 -34.60
C ARG A 353 0.33 -32.71 -35.78
N TYR A 354 0.56 -31.41 -35.62
CA TYR A 354 0.80 -30.49 -36.74
C TYR A 354 2.21 -29.89 -36.64
N ARG A 355 2.82 -29.76 -37.81
CA ARG A 355 4.20 -29.34 -38.09
C ARG A 355 4.46 -27.89 -37.74
#